data_AF-A0A7V1JKQ9-F1
#
_entry.id   AF-A0A7V1JKQ9-F1
#
_cell.length_a   1.000
_cell.length_b   1.000
_cell.length_c   1.000
_cell.angle_alpha   90.00
_cell.angle_beta   90.00
_cell.angle_gamma   90.00
#
_symmetry.space_group_name_H-M   'P 1'
#
loop_
_entity.id
_entity.type
_entity.pdbx_description
1 polymer ?
#
loop_
_entity_poly.entity_id
_entity_poly.type
_entity_poly.pdbx_seq_one_letter_code
_entity_poly.pdbx_strand_id
1 'polypeptide(L)'
;MDKFQVCAVDEACCTGCNFCREVVICPGPQTCIGCGACVAGCPNEARALVADKQPRVQVTITVDGQPFAVPERVTLKRALEGLGYTSASRLARGTWRLPAVPAAAGAVRCWPTGRLCGHAFTPSATG
;
A
#
# COMPACT_ATOMS: atom_id res chain seq x y z
N MET A 1 -9.71 -3.05 15.17
CA MET A 1 -8.52 -2.58 14.39
C MET A 1 -7.75 -3.80 13.98
N ASP A 2 -8.23 -4.43 12.92
CA ASP A 2 -7.91 -5.82 12.67
C ASP A 2 -6.73 -5.90 11.69
N LYS A 3 -5.59 -6.26 12.28
CA LYS A 3 -4.37 -6.77 11.65
C LYS A 3 -3.62 -5.74 10.81
N PHE A 4 -2.67 -5.06 11.45
CA PHE A 4 -1.59 -4.42 10.71
C PHE A 4 -0.88 -5.45 9.84
N GLN A 5 -0.38 -5.03 8.68
CA GLN A 5 0.32 -5.91 7.76
C GLN A 5 1.73 -5.39 7.50
N VAL A 6 2.64 -6.30 7.23
CA VAL A 6 4.02 -6.02 6.83
C VAL A 6 4.35 -6.86 5.60
N CYS A 7 5.26 -6.39 4.77
CA CYS A 7 5.72 -7.15 3.61
C CYS A 7 6.81 -8.12 4.03
N ALA A 8 6.56 -9.42 3.92
CA ALA A 8 7.54 -10.47 4.12
C ALA A 8 8.05 -11.02 2.77
N VAL A 9 9.21 -11.65 2.79
CA VAL A 9 9.75 -12.40 1.64
C VAL A 9 9.40 -13.86 1.85
N ASP A 10 8.90 -14.51 0.81
CA ASP A 10 8.84 -15.95 0.71
C ASP A 10 10.14 -16.46 0.08
N GLU A 11 10.98 -17.10 0.87
CA GLU A 11 12.28 -17.62 0.42
C GLU A 11 12.14 -18.73 -0.62
N ALA A 12 11.01 -19.46 -0.65
CA ALA A 12 10.78 -20.51 -1.63
C ALA A 12 10.57 -19.95 -3.05
N CYS A 13 10.03 -18.75 -3.16
CA CYS A 13 9.74 -18.09 -4.45
C CYS A 13 10.80 -17.03 -4.82
N CYS A 14 11.68 -16.66 -3.89
CA CYS A 14 12.64 -15.59 -4.09
C CYS A 14 13.88 -16.08 -4.87
N THR A 15 14.09 -15.55 -6.07
CA THR A 15 15.26 -15.84 -6.91
C THR A 15 16.44 -14.90 -6.67
N GLY A 16 16.37 -13.99 -5.69
CA GLY A 16 17.44 -13.04 -5.40
C GLY A 16 17.63 -11.90 -6.43
N CYS A 17 16.65 -11.67 -7.31
CA CYS A 17 16.72 -10.65 -8.38
C CYS A 17 16.85 -9.18 -7.92
N ASN A 18 16.79 -8.89 -6.61
CA ASN A 18 16.92 -7.56 -6.00
C ASN A 18 16.00 -6.43 -6.51
N PHE A 19 15.00 -6.73 -7.36
CA PHE A 19 14.05 -5.75 -7.89
C PHE A 19 13.38 -4.91 -6.79
N CYS A 20 12.96 -5.58 -5.70
CA CYS A 20 12.31 -4.93 -4.57
C CYS A 20 13.22 -4.01 -3.73
N ARG A 21 14.53 -3.97 -4.00
CA ARG A 21 15.51 -3.08 -3.35
C ARG A 21 15.99 -1.99 -4.30
N GLU A 22 16.21 -2.34 -5.57
CA GLU A 22 16.81 -1.43 -6.56
C GLU A 22 15.76 -0.58 -7.29
N VAL A 23 14.61 -1.17 -7.62
CA VAL A 23 13.55 -0.47 -8.38
C VAL A 23 12.50 0.11 -7.44
N VAL A 24 12.09 -0.66 -6.44
CA VAL A 24 11.13 -0.19 -5.43
C VAL A 24 11.91 0.43 -4.27
N ILE A 25 12.14 1.74 -4.33
CA ILE A 25 12.84 2.48 -3.27
C ILE A 25 11.95 2.57 -2.04
N CYS A 26 12.14 1.66 -1.08
CA CYS A 26 11.42 1.68 0.19
C CYS A 26 12.17 2.54 1.21
N PRO A 27 11.56 3.62 1.73
CA PRO A 27 12.22 4.50 2.70
C PRO A 27 12.38 3.86 4.10
N GLY A 28 11.68 2.76 4.39
CA GLY A 28 11.62 2.16 5.72
C GLY A 28 11.52 0.64 5.70
N PRO A 29 12.57 -0.09 5.28
CA PRO A 29 12.54 -1.56 5.26
C PRO A 29 12.41 -2.16 6.66
N GLN A 30 12.98 -1.50 7.68
CA GLN A 30 12.88 -1.92 9.08
C GLN A 30 11.55 -1.48 9.74
N THR A 31 10.90 -0.46 9.18
CA THR A 31 9.67 0.16 9.71
C THR A 31 8.50 -0.04 8.74
N CYS A 32 8.36 -1.26 8.22
CA CYS A 32 7.35 -1.56 7.20
C CYS A 32 5.93 -1.22 7.71
N ILE A 33 5.22 -0.41 6.92
CA ILE A 33 3.82 -0.02 7.16
C ILE A 33 2.83 -0.86 6.36
N GLY A 34 3.32 -1.83 5.56
CA GLY A 34 2.48 -2.67 4.71
C GLY A 34 1.91 -1.95 3.49
N CYS A 35 2.66 -1.03 2.86
CA CYS A 35 2.18 -0.29 1.68
C CYS A 35 1.94 -1.16 0.44
N GLY A 36 2.53 -2.35 0.37
CA GLY A 36 2.34 -3.29 -0.74
C GLY A 36 3.10 -2.96 -2.04
N ALA A 37 3.85 -1.85 -2.10
CA ALA A 37 4.57 -1.48 -3.33
C ALA A 37 5.57 -2.55 -3.79
N CYS A 38 6.30 -3.16 -2.86
CA CYS A 38 7.24 -4.25 -3.17
C CYS A 38 6.54 -5.57 -3.51
N VAL A 39 5.28 -5.75 -3.09
CA VAL A 39 4.46 -6.91 -3.45
C VAL A 39 4.02 -6.76 -4.90
N ALA A 40 3.43 -5.62 -5.26
CA ALA A 40 3.01 -5.32 -6.63
C ALA A 40 4.18 -5.26 -7.61
N GLY A 41 5.35 -4.82 -7.15
CA GLY A 41 6.55 -4.73 -7.99
C GLY A 41 7.34 -6.03 -8.12
N CYS A 42 7.07 -7.08 -7.33
CA CYS A 42 7.90 -8.28 -7.39
C CYS A 42 7.57 -9.11 -8.65
N PRO A 43 8.51 -9.29 -9.60
CA PRO A 43 8.24 -10.05 -10.83
C PRO A 43 8.00 -11.55 -10.58
N ASN A 44 8.49 -12.07 -9.45
CA ASN A 44 8.36 -13.48 -9.08
C ASN A 44 7.32 -13.70 -7.96
N GLU A 45 6.52 -12.68 -7.64
CA GLU A 45 5.49 -12.75 -6.59
C GLU A 45 6.02 -13.21 -5.20
N ALA A 46 7.34 -13.12 -4.98
CA ALA A 46 8.00 -13.59 -3.75
C ALA A 46 7.79 -12.68 -2.53
N ARG A 47 7.04 -11.59 -2.67
CA ARG A 47 6.73 -10.64 -1.60
C ARG A 47 5.24 -10.77 -1.28
N ALA A 48 4.90 -10.96 -0.01
CA ALA A 48 3.51 -11.08 0.43
C ALA A 48 3.21 -10.17 1.63
N LEU A 49 1.97 -9.70 1.73
CA LEU A 49 1.48 -9.00 2.93
C LEU A 49 1.08 -10.03 3.99
N VAL A 50 1.82 -10.04 5.09
CA VAL A 50 1.56 -10.90 6.25
C VAL A 50 1.09 -10.07 7.43
N ALA A 51 0.30 -10.69 8.32
CA ALA A 51 -0.13 -10.02 9.54
C ALA A 51 1.07 -9.72 10.44
N ASP A 52 1.19 -8.46 10.86
CA ASP A 52 2.19 -8.02 11.80
C ASP A 52 1.83 -8.56 13.19
N LYS A 53 2.76 -9.32 13.78
CA LYS A 53 2.64 -9.86 15.14
C LYS A 53 3.50 -9.09 16.14
N GLN A 54 4.30 -8.12 15.68
CA GLN A 54 5.18 -7.37 16.57
C GLN A 54 4.38 -6.36 17.39
N PRO A 55 4.71 -6.19 18.69
CA PRO A 55 4.12 -5.14 19.48
C PRO A 55 4.51 -3.79 18.88
N ARG A 56 3.53 -2.89 18.78
CA ARG A 56 3.70 -1.53 18.25
C ARG A 56 3.65 -0.54 19.39
N VAL A 57 4.62 0.36 19.45
CA VAL A 57 4.62 1.48 20.38
C VAL A 57 3.48 2.44 20.01
N GLN A 58 2.86 3.06 21.02
CA GLN A 58 1.90 4.13 20.79
C GLN A 58 2.62 5.47 20.74
N VAL A 59 2.27 6.28 19.75
CA VAL A 59 2.77 7.64 19.53
C VAL A 59 1.61 8.61 19.69
N THR A 60 1.85 9.74 20.34
CA THR A 60 0.85 10.79 20.50
C THR A 60 0.85 11.71 19.28
N ILE A 61 -0.32 11.87 18.66
CA ILE A 61 -0.57 12.84 17.59
C ILE A 61 -1.59 13.87 18.06
N THR A 62 -1.50 15.10 17.57
CA THR A 62 -2.48 16.14 17.86
C THR A 62 -3.41 16.32 16.67
N VAL A 63 -4.70 16.09 16.86
CA VAL A 63 -5.75 16.27 15.84
C VAL A 63 -6.73 17.32 16.36
N ASP A 64 -6.96 18.39 15.58
CA ASP A 64 -7.84 19.50 15.98
C ASP A 64 -7.51 20.11 17.36
N GLY A 65 -6.23 20.13 17.73
CA GLY A 65 -5.77 20.66 19.03
C GLY A 65 -5.95 19.71 20.22
N GLN A 66 -6.44 18.49 20.00
CA GLN A 66 -6.56 17.46 21.03
C GLN A 66 -5.51 16.35 20.83
N PRO A 67 -4.82 15.90 21.89
CA PRO A 67 -3.84 14.82 21.81
C PRO A 67 -4.51 13.45 21.79
N PHE A 68 -4.09 12.57 20.88
CA PHE A 68 -4.56 11.20 20.75
C PHE A 68 -3.40 10.22 20.63
N ALA A 69 -3.50 9.07 21.30
CA ALA A 69 -2.53 7.98 21.18
C ALA A 69 -2.89 7.07 20.00
N VAL A 70 -1.96 6.90 19.06
CA VAL A 70 -2.12 6.04 17.89
C VAL A 70 -0.94 5.09 17.74
N PRO A 71 -1.12 3.89 17.19
CA PRO A 71 -0.02 2.94 16.98
C PRO A 71 0.99 3.47 15.97
N GLU A 72 2.27 3.19 16.16
CA GLU A 72 3.32 3.49 15.20
C GLU A 72 3.22 2.66 13.90
N ARG A 73 3.98 3.06 12.87
CA ARG A 73 4.07 2.35 11.57
C ARG A 73 2.71 2.21 10.87
N VAL A 74 1.86 3.23 10.98
CA VAL A 74 0.56 3.32 10.29
C VAL A 74 0.49 4.57 9.43
N THR A 75 -0.38 4.55 8.42
CA THR A 75 -0.67 5.76 7.65
C THR A 75 -1.56 6.70 8.46
N LEU A 76 -1.45 8.01 8.22
CA LEU A 76 -2.31 9.00 8.87
C LEU A 76 -3.80 8.69 8.65
N LYS A 77 -4.16 8.21 7.45
CA LYS A 77 -5.51 7.74 7.14
C LYS A 77 -5.97 6.65 8.10
N ARG A 78 -5.16 5.60 8.32
CA ARG A 78 -5.49 4.49 9.23
C ARG A 78 -5.53 4.93 10.69
N ALA A 79 -4.65 5.83 11.09
CA ALA A 79 -4.67 6.44 12.43
C ALA A 79 -5.98 7.20 12.67
N LEU A 80 -6.37 8.06 11.72
CA LEU A 80 -7.60 8.83 11.78
C LEU A 80 -8.87 7.95 11.74
N GLU A 81 -8.90 6.93 10.88
CA GLU A 81 -9.97 5.93 10.86
C GLU A 81 -10.12 5.22 12.21
N GLY A 82 -9.00 4.92 12.88
CA GLY A 82 -8.99 4.35 14.22
C GLY A 82 -9.57 5.27 15.30
N LEU A 83 -9.52 6.59 15.07
CA LEU A 83 -10.14 7.61 15.93
C LEU A 83 -11.60 7.90 15.53
N GLY A 84 -12.14 7.22 14.52
CA GLY A 84 -13.51 7.42 14.02
C GLY A 84 -13.64 8.47 12.92
N TYR A 85 -12.54 9.06 12.44
CA TYR A 85 -12.57 9.96 11.30
C TYR A 85 -12.65 9.16 10.01
N THR A 86 -13.78 9.26 9.31
CA THR A 86 -13.93 8.64 7.99
C THR A 86 -13.34 9.55 6.92
N SER A 87 -12.60 9.02 5.95
CA SER A 87 -12.06 9.79 4.82
C SER A 87 -13.14 10.45 3.93
N ALA A 88 -14.42 10.23 4.22
CA ALA A 88 -15.56 10.82 3.54
C ALA A 88 -16.11 12.10 4.22
N SER A 89 -15.82 12.37 5.49
CA SER A 89 -16.65 13.30 6.29
C SER A 89 -16.11 14.72 6.50
N ARG A 90 -15.03 15.14 5.81
CA ARG A 90 -14.51 16.52 5.94
C ARG A 90 -14.37 17.31 4.63
N LEU A 91 -15.15 16.97 3.60
CA LEU A 91 -15.33 17.83 2.43
C LEU A 91 -16.43 18.91 2.62
N ALA A 92 -16.90 19.13 3.85
CA ALA A 92 -17.93 20.13 4.12
C ALA A 92 -17.41 21.57 4.33
N ARG A 93 -16.09 21.83 4.33
CA ARG A 93 -15.55 23.20 4.38
C ARG A 93 -14.30 23.34 3.53
N GLY A 94 -14.51 23.65 2.25
CA GLY A 94 -13.45 23.93 1.28
C GLY A 94 -13.60 23.07 0.03
N THR A 95 -14.49 23.48 -0.87
CA THR A 95 -14.70 22.83 -2.16
C THR A 95 -13.46 23.00 -3.05
N TRP A 96 -12.50 22.08 -2.99
CA TRP A 96 -11.70 21.78 -4.17
C TRP A 96 -12.51 20.82 -5.04
N ARG A 97 -13.28 21.39 -5.97
CA ARG A 97 -13.89 20.60 -7.04
C ARG A 97 -12.75 20.16 -7.94
N LEU A 98 -12.36 18.89 -7.86
CA LEU A 98 -11.73 18.25 -9.02
C LEU A 98 -12.78 18.30 -10.13
N PRO A 99 -12.47 18.84 -11.33
CA PRO A 99 -13.40 18.74 -12.44
C PRO A 99 -13.71 17.26 -12.64
N ALA A 100 -15.01 16.94 -12.71
CA ALA A 100 -15.45 15.62 -13.11
C ALA A 100 -14.77 15.33 -14.45
N VAL A 101 -13.81 14.41 -14.45
CA VAL A 101 -13.26 13.88 -15.69
C VAL A 101 -14.42 13.13 -16.34
N PRO A 102 -14.95 13.57 -17.49
CA PRO A 102 -16.00 12.85 -18.16
C PRO A 102 -15.50 11.44 -18.47
N ALA A 103 -16.25 10.44 -18.05
CA ALA A 103 -16.04 9.05 -18.36
C ALA A 103 -16.23 8.83 -19.88
N ALA A 104 -15.20 9.13 -20.65
CA ALA A 104 -15.17 8.88 -22.08
C ALA A 104 -13.73 8.57 -22.51
N ALA A 105 -13.28 7.33 -22.26
CA ALA A 105 -12.34 6.61 -23.11
C ALA A 105 -12.11 5.18 -22.59
N GLY A 106 -12.47 4.19 -23.41
CA GLY A 106 -11.82 2.88 -23.40
C GLY A 106 -12.33 1.87 -22.37
N ALA A 107 -13.41 1.16 -22.71
CA ALA A 107 -13.67 -0.15 -22.13
C ALA A 107 -12.52 -1.11 -22.46
N VAL A 108 -11.62 -1.35 -21.51
CA VAL A 108 -10.67 -2.45 -21.59
C VAL A 108 -11.38 -3.70 -21.08
N ARG A 109 -11.51 -4.69 -21.96
CA ARG A 109 -12.20 -5.95 -21.72
C ARG A 109 -11.55 -6.69 -20.56
N CYS A 110 -12.38 -7.06 -19.59
CA CYS A 110 -12.05 -8.09 -18.60
C CYS A 110 -12.11 -9.44 -19.31
N TRP A 111 -10.97 -10.12 -19.46
CA TRP A 111 -10.98 -11.51 -19.94
C TRP A 111 -11.30 -12.45 -18.78
N PRO A 112 -12.23 -13.41 -18.97
CA PRO A 112 -12.71 -14.26 -17.89
C PRO A 112 -11.96 -15.59 -17.89
N THR A 113 -10.85 -15.70 -17.17
CA THR A 113 -10.26 -16.98 -16.72
C THR A 113 -9.19 -16.63 -15.69
N GLY A 114 -9.27 -17.07 -14.44
CA GLY A 114 -9.16 -18.47 -14.08
C GLY A 114 -7.68 -18.85 -13.87
N ARG A 115 -7.04 -18.24 -12.87
CA ARG A 115 -5.82 -18.65 -12.12
C ARG A 115 -4.68 -19.31 -12.93
N LEU A 116 -3.50 -18.69 -12.95
CA LEU A 116 -2.17 -19.33 -12.86
C LEU A 116 -1.09 -18.23 -12.73
N CYS A 117 -0.18 -18.38 -11.77
CA CYS A 117 1.02 -17.56 -11.63
C CYS A 117 1.86 -17.60 -12.92
N GLY A 118 2.42 -16.46 -13.32
CA GLY A 118 3.55 -16.40 -14.25
C GLY A 118 3.37 -15.61 -15.56
N HIS A 119 4.20 -14.58 -15.66
CA HIS A 119 4.83 -14.00 -16.86
C HIS A 119 4.01 -13.15 -17.85
N ALA A 120 4.32 -11.85 -17.88
CA ALA A 120 5.02 -11.23 -19.01
C ALA A 120 5.44 -9.79 -18.67
N PHE A 121 6.67 -9.62 -18.19
CA PHE A 121 7.37 -8.34 -18.29
C PHE A 121 8.39 -8.48 -19.42
N THR A 122 8.07 -7.97 -20.60
CA THR A 122 9.10 -7.65 -21.62
C THR A 122 9.49 -6.19 -21.44
N PRO A 123 10.73 -5.89 -21.02
CA PRO A 123 11.25 -4.53 -21.16
C PRO A 123 11.62 -4.33 -22.63
N SER A 124 10.89 -3.47 -23.35
CA SER A 124 11.37 -2.96 -24.63
C SER A 124 12.32 -1.80 -24.39
N ALA A 125 13.61 -2.11 -24.37
CA ALA A 125 14.65 -1.17 -24.74
C ALA A 125 14.55 -0.82 -26.25
N THR A 126 15.44 0.08 -26.68
CA THR A 126 15.69 0.59 -28.04
C THR A 126 14.77 1.75 -28.45
N GLY A 127 15.27 2.90 -28.89
CA GLY A 127 16.62 3.35 -29.21
C GLY A 127 16.50 4.67 -29.97
#